data_AF-A0A1M3EJN3-F1
#
_entry.id   AF-A0A1M3EJN3-F1
#
_cell.length_a   1.000
_cell.length_b   1.000
_cell.length_c   1.000
_cell.angle_alpha   90.00
_cell.angle_beta   90.00
_cell.angle_gamma   90.00
#
_symmetry.space_group_name_H-M   'P 1'
#
loop_
_entity.id
_entity.type
_entity.pdbx_description
1 polymer ?
#
loop_
_entity_poly.entity_id
_entity_poly.type
_entity_poly.pdbx_seq_one_letter_code
_entity_poly.pdbx_strand_id
1 'polypeptide(L)'
;MGPQPSPLPVVVVTAPACHLCDDALHRLRAVAGQARLDVRVVELESAEGRALVAEHRPPMSPLVLVDGVFFSSGRLPQRKVDALLRVRGGLPVPLDDVWDGPVNVRG
;
A
#
# COMPACT_ATOMS: atom_id res chain seq x y z
N MET A 1 8.44 -23.20 -9.42
CA MET A 1 7.97 -21.80 -9.46
C MET A 1 6.60 -21.79 -8.79
N GLY A 2 6.49 -21.34 -7.53
CA GLY A 2 5.18 -21.26 -6.86
C GLY A 2 4.29 -20.17 -7.49
N PRO A 3 2.97 -20.18 -7.26
CA PRO A 3 2.09 -19.11 -7.72
C PRO A 3 2.58 -17.79 -7.12
N GLN A 4 2.95 -16.86 -8.00
CA GLN A 4 3.34 -15.52 -7.59
C GLN A 4 2.10 -14.79 -7.08
N PRO A 5 2.10 -14.18 -5.87
CA PRO A 5 0.97 -13.41 -5.41
C PRO A 5 0.65 -12.30 -6.41
N SER A 6 -0.64 -12.16 -6.74
CA SER A 6 -1.12 -11.14 -7.66
C SER A 6 -0.79 -9.73 -7.15
N PRO A 7 -0.62 -8.75 -8.06
CA PRO A 7 -0.51 -7.35 -7.67
C PRO A 7 -1.70 -6.92 -6.82
N LEU A 8 -1.43 -6.15 -5.77
CA LEU A 8 -2.45 -5.62 -4.86
C LEU A 8 -3.02 -4.33 -5.48
N PRO A 9 -4.33 -4.26 -5.78
CA PRO A 9 -4.93 -3.07 -6.35
C PRO A 9 -4.81 -1.88 -5.40
N VAL A 10 -4.34 -0.75 -5.91
CA VAL A 10 -4.29 0.52 -5.19
C VAL A 10 -4.94 1.60 -6.05
N VAL A 11 -6.00 2.21 -5.55
CA VAL A 11 -6.66 3.33 -6.24
C VAL A 11 -6.32 4.62 -5.52
N VAL A 12 -5.86 5.62 -6.27
CA VAL A 12 -5.57 6.96 -5.77
C VAL A 12 -6.48 7.94 -6.49
N VAL A 13 -7.49 8.46 -5.79
CA VAL A 13 -8.35 9.51 -6.32
C VAL A 13 -7.69 10.86 -6.08
N THR A 14 -7.44 11.61 -7.15
CA THR A 14 -6.69 12.87 -7.13
C THR A 14 -7.52 14.06 -7.57
N ALA A 15 -7.28 15.23 -6.95
CA ALA A 15 -7.86 16.50 -7.36
C ALA A 15 -6.85 17.34 -8.16
N PRO A 16 -7.29 18.30 -9.01
CA PRO A 16 -6.40 19.26 -9.67
C PRO A 16 -5.55 20.05 -8.67
N ALA A 17 -4.31 20.39 -9.05
CA ALA A 17 -3.39 21.22 -8.26
C ALA A 17 -3.19 20.76 -6.79
N CYS A 18 -3.17 19.44 -6.56
CA CYS A 18 -3.10 18.84 -5.23
C CYS A 18 -1.69 18.32 -4.89
N HIS A 19 -0.90 19.07 -4.12
CA HIS A 19 0.44 18.63 -3.71
C HIS A 19 0.46 17.34 -2.88
N LEU A 20 -0.55 17.13 -2.03
CA LEU A 20 -0.68 15.87 -1.26
C LEU A 20 -0.90 14.66 -2.18
N CYS A 21 -1.50 14.88 -3.34
CA CYS A 21 -1.74 13.84 -4.35
C CYS A 21 -0.41 13.45 -5.01
N ASP A 22 0.40 14.45 -5.38
CA ASP A 22 1.75 14.23 -5.94
C ASP A 22 2.64 13.48 -4.95
N ASP A 23 2.66 13.90 -3.68
CA ASP A 23 3.41 13.25 -2.61
C ASP A 23 2.99 11.78 -2.42
N ALA A 24 1.68 11.52 -2.39
CA ALA A 24 1.17 10.16 -2.23
C ALA A 24 1.53 9.27 -3.42
N LEU A 25 1.39 9.77 -4.65
CA LEU A 25 1.74 9.02 -5.85
C LEU A 25 3.23 8.73 -5.94
N HIS A 26 4.08 9.73 -5.67
CA HIS A 26 5.53 9.55 -5.64
C HIS A 26 5.91 8.41 -4.68
N ARG A 27 5.33 8.43 -3.49
CA ARG A 27 5.61 7.46 -2.45
C ARG A 27 5.08 6.06 -2.73
N LEU A 28 3.85 5.94 -3.25
CA LEU A 28 3.29 4.63 -3.63
C LEU A 28 4.07 4.00 -4.79
N ARG A 29 4.47 4.81 -5.79
CA ARG A 29 5.31 4.34 -6.90
C ARG A 29 6.68 3.85 -6.44
N ALA A 30 7.29 4.52 -5.46
CA ALA A 30 8.59 4.12 -4.90
C ALA A 30 8.58 2.70 -4.29
N VAL A 31 7.45 2.27 -3.71
CA VAL A 31 7.33 0.93 -3.09
C VAL A 31 6.56 -0.08 -3.95
N ALA A 32 6.01 0.33 -5.10
CA ALA A 32 5.09 -0.50 -5.89
C ALA A 32 5.74 -1.81 -6.37
N GLY A 33 6.99 -1.77 -6.82
CA GLY A 33 7.71 -2.98 -7.25
C GLY A 33 7.96 -3.95 -6.09
N GLN A 34 8.34 -3.44 -4.93
CA GLN A 34 8.66 -4.27 -3.76
C GLN A 34 7.38 -4.90 -3.18
N ALA A 35 6.33 -4.09 -2.94
CA ALA A 35 5.07 -4.57 -2.38
C ALA A 35 4.10 -5.18 -3.41
N ARG A 36 4.51 -5.26 -4.69
CA ARG A 36 3.69 -5.65 -5.84
C ARG A 36 2.33 -4.92 -5.81
N LEU A 37 2.37 -3.60 -5.88
CA LEU A 37 1.18 -2.75 -5.94
C LEU A 37 0.84 -2.47 -7.40
N ASP A 38 -0.44 -2.55 -7.74
CA ASP A 38 -0.99 -2.03 -8.99
C ASP A 38 -1.66 -0.68 -8.71
N VAL A 39 -0.91 0.40 -8.94
CA VAL A 39 -1.35 1.77 -8.59
C VAL A 39 -2.06 2.39 -9.78
N ARG A 40 -3.38 2.60 -9.64
CA ARG A 40 -4.21 3.29 -10.61
C ARG A 40 -4.63 4.67 -10.09
N VAL A 41 -4.49 5.67 -10.96
CA VAL A 41 -4.92 7.04 -10.68
C VAL A 41 -6.33 7.24 -11.22
N VAL A 42 -7.19 7.85 -10.41
CA VAL A 42 -8.56 8.21 -10.80
C VAL A 42 -8.74 9.70 -10.54
N GLU A 43 -9.15 10.44 -11.55
CA GLU A 43 -9.44 11.86 -11.38
C GLU A 43 -10.74 12.04 -10.59
N LEU A 44 -10.72 12.94 -9.60
CA LEU A 44 -11.89 13.28 -8.78
C LEU A 44 -13.12 13.64 -9.63
N GLU A 45 -12.88 14.31 -10.75
CA GLU A 45 -13.91 14.80 -11.68
C GLU A 45 -14.39 13.73 -12.67
N SER A 46 -13.82 12.53 -12.65
CA SER A 46 -14.33 11.40 -13.43
C SER A 46 -15.59 10.82 -12.80
N ALA A 47 -16.38 10.07 -13.57
CA ALA A 47 -17.57 9.38 -13.05
C ALA A 47 -17.20 8.41 -11.92
N GLU A 48 -16.10 7.68 -12.07
CA GLU A 48 -15.58 6.76 -11.05
C GLU A 48 -15.10 7.51 -9.81
N GLY A 49 -14.31 8.58 -9.98
CA GLY A 49 -13.80 9.38 -8.87
C GLY A 49 -14.92 9.96 -8.01
N ARG A 50 -15.98 10.48 -8.65
CA ARG A 50 -17.18 10.95 -7.95
C ARG A 50 -17.87 9.83 -7.17
N ALA A 51 -17.97 8.63 -7.74
CA ALA A 51 -18.58 7.48 -7.06
C ALA A 51 -17.77 7.08 -5.81
N LEU A 52 -16.45 6.97 -5.94
CA LEU A 52 -15.56 6.62 -4.83
C LEU A 52 -15.58 7.67 -3.70
N VAL A 53 -15.66 8.96 -4.05
CA VAL A 53 -15.80 10.03 -3.04
C VAL A 53 -17.17 10.02 -2.37
N ALA A 54 -18.24 9.74 -3.10
CA ALA A 54 -19.57 9.61 -2.53
C ALA A 54 -19.66 8.44 -1.53
N GLU A 55 -19.01 7.33 -1.85
CA GLU A 55 -18.94 6.13 -1.01
C GLU A 55 -18.09 6.33 0.24
N HIS A 56 -16.83 6.74 0.09
CA HIS A 56 -15.87 6.78 1.19
C HIS A 56 -15.83 8.11 1.95
N ARG A 57 -16.44 9.17 1.39
CA ARG A 57 -16.56 10.52 1.97
C ARG A 57 -15.24 11.04 2.59
N PRO A 58 -14.12 11.02 1.85
CA PRO A 58 -12.84 11.48 2.37
C PRO A 58 -12.91 12.98 2.72
N PRO A 59 -12.35 13.41 3.87
CA PRO A 59 -12.30 14.82 4.23
C PRO A 59 -11.35 15.63 3.34
N MET A 60 -10.35 14.99 2.71
CA MET A 60 -9.34 15.64 1.86
C MET A 60 -8.83 14.69 0.77
N SER A 61 -8.35 15.25 -0.34
CA SER A 61 -7.60 14.50 -1.36
C SER A 61 -6.12 14.34 -0.98
N PRO A 62 -5.44 13.27 -1.44
CA PRO A 62 -5.99 12.14 -2.19
C PRO A 62 -6.79 11.18 -1.31
N LEU A 63 -7.79 10.49 -1.87
CA LEU A 63 -8.33 9.26 -1.29
C LEU A 63 -7.48 8.09 -1.81
N VAL A 64 -6.95 7.29 -0.89
CA VAL A 64 -6.19 6.09 -1.21
C VAL A 64 -6.97 4.88 -0.73
N LEU A 65 -7.24 3.96 -1.65
CA LEU A 65 -7.82 2.65 -1.38
C LEU A 65 -6.77 1.58 -1.66
N VAL A 66 -6.71 0.57 -0.81
CA VAL A 66 -5.90 -0.64 -1.02
C VAL A 66 -6.86 -1.81 -0.99
N ASP A 67 -6.92 -2.55 -2.09
CA ASP A 67 -7.88 -3.66 -2.28
C ASP A 67 -9.34 -3.24 -2.04
N GLY A 68 -9.70 -2.04 -2.50
CA GLY A 68 -11.03 -1.45 -2.29
C GLY A 68 -11.28 -0.91 -0.87
N VAL A 69 -10.36 -1.12 0.08
CA VAL A 69 -10.52 -0.68 1.47
C VAL A 69 -9.88 0.68 1.67
N PHE A 70 -10.57 1.56 2.42
CA PHE A 70 -10.04 2.86 2.82
C PHE A 70 -8.67 2.73 3.50
N PHE A 71 -7.66 3.35 2.91
CA PHE A 71 -6.30 3.36 3.44
C PHE A 71 -5.93 4.71 4.04
N SER A 72 -6.14 5.81 3.31
CA SER A 72 -5.90 7.16 3.81
C SER A 72 -6.65 8.22 3.02
N SER A 73 -6.82 9.39 3.62
CA SER A 73 -7.23 10.63 2.96
C SER A 73 -6.25 11.74 3.31
N GLY A 74 -5.83 12.56 2.35
CA GLY A 74 -4.82 13.60 2.60
C GLY A 74 -3.40 13.04 2.66
N ARG A 75 -2.58 13.52 3.61
CA ARG A 75 -1.18 13.07 3.75
C ARG A 75 -1.11 11.54 3.91
N LEU A 76 -0.40 10.88 3.00
CA LEU A 76 -0.17 9.44 3.05
C LEU A 76 0.78 9.08 4.22
N PRO A 77 0.32 8.36 5.26
CA PRO A 77 1.12 8.14 6.46
C PRO A 77 2.34 7.25 6.18
N GLN A 78 3.54 7.67 6.63
CA GLN A 78 4.78 6.91 6.41
C GLN A 78 4.64 5.47 6.90
N ARG A 79 4.29 5.36 8.18
CA ARG A 79 4.19 4.09 8.92
C ARG A 79 3.20 3.09 8.31
N LYS A 80 2.10 3.54 7.70
CA LYS A 80 1.11 2.62 7.09
C LYS A 80 1.65 1.96 5.82
N VAL A 81 2.39 2.70 5.01
CA VAL A 81 3.01 2.15 3.80
C VAL A 81 4.21 1.27 4.15
N ASP A 82 4.99 1.61 5.18
CA ASP A 82 6.07 0.72 5.65
C ASP A 82 5.49 -0.61 6.17
N ALA A 83 4.34 -0.57 6.86
CA ALA A 83 3.61 -1.77 7.26
C ALA A 83 3.11 -2.57 6.04
N LEU A 84 2.55 -1.90 5.03
CA LEU A 84 2.15 -2.54 3.78
C LEU A 84 3.34 -3.24 3.10
N LEU A 85 4.49 -2.56 3.04
CA LEU A 85 5.73 -3.10 2.49
C LEU A 85 6.25 -4.31 3.29
N ARG A 86 6.18 -4.29 4.62
CA ARG A 86 6.59 -5.46 5.43
C ARG A 86 5.70 -6.68 5.20
N VAL A 87 4.40 -6.48 5.08
CA VAL A 87 3.43 -7.57 4.85
C VAL A 87 3.56 -8.14 3.43
N ARG A 88 3.78 -7.28 2.44
CA ARG A 88 3.73 -7.64 1.01
C ARG A 88 5.08 -7.87 0.37
N GLY A 89 6.07 -7.09 0.78
CA GLY A 89 7.39 -7.02 0.14
C GLY A 89 8.30 -8.19 0.45
N GLY A 90 7.82 -9.14 1.27
CA GLY A 90 8.59 -10.34 1.61
C GLY A 90 10.03 -10.00 1.95
N LEU A 91 10.24 -8.92 2.73
CA LEU A 91 11.56 -8.70 3.31
C LEU A 91 11.92 -10.04 3.95
N PRO A 92 13.04 -10.68 3.55
CA PRO A 92 13.45 -11.89 4.21
C PRO A 92 13.47 -11.57 5.69
N VAL A 93 12.70 -12.30 6.49
CA VAL A 93 13.08 -12.47 7.89
C VAL A 93 14.50 -13.04 7.80
N PRO A 94 15.52 -12.37 8.35
CA PRO A 94 16.88 -12.89 8.31
C PRO A 94 16.85 -14.33 8.85
N LEU A 95 17.29 -15.31 8.06
CA LEU A 95 17.37 -16.72 8.47
C LEU A 95 18.40 -16.92 9.60
N ASP A 96 19.18 -15.88 9.92
CA ASP A 96 20.08 -15.76 11.06
C ASP A 96 19.37 -15.59 12.41
N ASP A 97 18.06 -15.31 12.45
CA ASP A 97 17.26 -15.33 13.70
C ASP A 97 16.60 -16.70 13.98
N VAL A 98 16.93 -17.75 13.22
CA VAL A 98 16.68 -19.14 13.64
C VAL A 98 17.87 -19.60 14.46
N TRP A 99 17.82 -19.37 15.77
CA TRP A 99 18.68 -20.06 16.72
C TRP A 99 18.36 -21.57 16.71
N ASP A 100 19.07 -22.35 15.90
CA ASP A 100 19.23 -23.80 16.05
C ASP A 100 20.18 -24.08 17.24
N GLY A 101 19.70 -23.81 18.45
CA GLY A 101 20.39 -24.21 19.67
C GLY A 101 20.45 -25.73 19.82
N PRO A 102 21.48 -26.29 20.47
CA PRO A 102 21.57 -27.73 20.66
C PRO A 102 20.40 -28.24 21.52
N VAL A 103 19.65 -29.22 21.00
CA VAL A 103 18.76 -30.07 21.78
C VAL A 103 19.62 -30.80 22.82
N ASN A 104 19.51 -30.37 24.07
CA ASN A 104 20.16 -31.04 25.19
C ASN A 104 19.30 -32.24 25.60
N VAL A 105 19.58 -33.41 25.01
CA VAL A 105 19.11 -34.70 25.53
C VAL A 105 19.92 -35.02 26.79
N ARG A 106 19.35 -34.67 27.96
CA ARG A 106 19.78 -35.27 29.21
C ARG A 106 18.94 -36.52 29.45
N GLY A 107 19.62 -37.67 29.44
CA GLY A 107 19.09 -38.97 29.88
C GLY A 107 19.04 -39.10 31.40
#